data_AF-A0A1F3VXI5-F1
#
_entry.id   AF-A0A1F3VXI5-F1
#
_cell.length_a   1.000
_cell.length_b   1.000
_cell.length_c   1.000
_cell.angle_alpha   90.00
_cell.angle_beta   90.00
_cell.angle_gamma   90.00
#
_symmetry.space_group_name_H-M   'P 1'
#
loop_
_entity.id
_entity.type
_entity.pdbx_description
1 polymer ?
#
loop_
_entity_poly.entity_id
_entity_poly.type
_entity_poly.pdbx_seq_one_letter_code
_entity_poly.pdbx_strand_id
1 'polypeptide(L)' 'MMKFIKTLNEIKREGWDALVEKLGIAGATMFVMEHEKGYGDYTEERKKIFAEKSLDVITKEIKDLKSKGMI' A
#
# COMPACT_ATOMS: atom_id res chain seq x y z
N MET A 1 -35.42 4.82 9.49
CA MET A 1 -34.34 3.82 9.39
C MET A 1 -33.08 4.43 9.99
N MET A 2 -32.58 3.90 11.11
CA MET A 2 -31.36 4.41 11.75
C MET A 2 -30.18 4.14 10.81
N LYS A 3 -29.60 5.18 10.23
CA LYS A 3 -28.42 5.07 9.38
C LYS A 3 -27.23 4.91 10.32
N PHE A 4 -26.74 3.69 10.50
CA PHE A 4 -25.49 3.48 11.23
C PHE A 4 -24.39 4.25 10.51
N ILE A 5 -23.84 5.26 11.19
CA ILE A 5 -22.72 6.03 10.67
C ILE A 5 -21.54 5.05 10.61
N LYS A 6 -21.05 4.81 9.39
CA LYS A 6 -19.85 4.00 9.17
C LYS A 6 -18.71 4.57 9.99
N THR A 7 -17.94 3.68 10.60
CA THR A 7 -16.69 4.03 11.26
C THR A 7 -15.73 4.64 10.25
N LEU A 8 -14.75 5.40 10.74
CA LEU A 8 -13.70 5.95 9.88
C LEU A 8 -12.95 4.86 9.10
N ASN A 9 -12.78 3.68 9.70
CA ASN A 9 -12.11 2.55 9.04
C ASN A 9 -12.94 1.98 7.89
N GLU A 10 -14.26 1.87 8.06
CA GLU A 10 -15.17 1.42 7.00
C GLU A 10 -15.20 2.44 5.84
N ILE A 11 -15.28 3.74 6.15
CA ILE A 11 -15.22 4.80 5.13
C ILE A 11 -13.87 4.78 4.39
N LYS A 12 -12.75 4.63 5.09
CA LYS A 12 -11.43 4.55 4.47
C LYS A 12 -11.32 3.34 3.53
N ARG A 13 -11.83 2.19 3.94
CA ARG A 13 -11.83 0.98 3.11
C ARG A 13 -12.66 1.17 1.84
N GLU A 14 -13.87 1.69 1.98
CA GLU A 14 -14.74 1.95 0.82
C GLU A 14 -14.16 2.99 -0.14
N GLY A 15 -13.55 4.05 0.40
CA GLY A 15 -12.86 5.04 -0.42
C GLY A 15 -11.68 4.44 -1.18
N TRP A 16 -10.90 3.59 -0.51
CA TRP A 16 -9.81 2.86 -1.15
C TRP A 16 -10.31 1.93 -2.26
N ASP A 17 -11.32 1.11 -1.97
CA ASP A 17 -11.87 0.16 -2.94
C ASP A 17 -12.42 0.89 -4.18
N ALA A 18 -13.13 2.01 -4.00
CA ALA A 18 -13.62 2.84 -5.10
C ALA A 18 -12.48 3.46 -5.94
N LEU A 19 -11.40 3.90 -5.30
CA LEU A 19 -10.22 4.42 -6.01
C LEU A 19 -9.54 3.31 -6.82
N VAL A 20 -9.37 2.12 -6.23
CA VAL A 20 -8.75 0.97 -6.91
C VAL A 20 -9.61 0.49 -8.08
N GLU A 21 -10.93 0.43 -7.92
CA GLU A 21 -11.85 0.07 -9.00
C GLU A 21 -11.72 1.03 -10.19
N LYS A 22 -11.58 2.34 -9.91
CA LYS A 22 -11.56 3.37 -10.96
C LYS A 22 -10.20 3.58 -11.60
N LEU A 23 -9.12 3.52 -10.83
CA LEU A 23 -7.77 3.95 -11.23
C LEU A 23 -6.76 2.79 -11.28
N GLY A 24 -7.15 1.60 -10.81
CA GLY A 24 -6.21 0.53 -10.52
C GLY A 24 -5.36 0.82 -9.28
N ILE A 25 -4.68 -0.21 -8.77
CA ILE A 25 -3.90 -0.14 -7.52
C ILE A 25 -2.81 0.94 -7.57
N ALA A 26 -2.14 1.09 -8.72
CA ALA A 26 -1.07 2.07 -8.90
C ALA A 26 -1.62 3.50 -8.94
N GLY A 27 -2.70 3.74 -9.69
CA GLY A 27 -3.35 5.04 -9.79
C GLY A 27 -3.97 5.49 -8.46
N ALA A 28 -4.62 4.57 -7.74
CA ALA A 28 -5.16 4.83 -6.41
C ALA A 28 -4.07 5.24 -5.41
N THR A 29 -2.94 4.52 -5.40
CA THR A 29 -1.79 4.85 -4.55
C THR A 29 -1.25 6.25 -4.84
N MET A 30 -1.01 6.57 -6.12
CA MET A 30 -0.52 7.90 -6.51
C MET A 30 -1.50 9.00 -6.12
N PHE A 31 -2.80 8.78 -6.32
CA PHE A 31 -3.83 9.75 -5.92
C PHE A 31 -3.77 10.05 -4.42
N VAL A 32 -3.62 9.02 -3.58
CA VAL A 32 -3.48 9.22 -2.12
C VAL A 32 -2.19 9.97 -1.79
N MET A 33 -1.06 9.60 -2.41
CA MET A 33 0.23 10.25 -2.17
C MET A 33 0.28 11.73 -2.59
N GLU A 34 -0.51 12.14 -3.60
CA GLU A 34 -0.62 13.55 -4.01
C GLU A 34 -1.34 14.38 -2.93
N HIS A 35 -2.33 13.80 -2.25
CA HIS A 35 -3.18 14.51 -1.28
C HIS A 35 -2.65 14.43 0.15
N GLU A 36 -1.99 13.34 0.51
CA GLU A 36 -1.30 13.21 1.77
C GLU A 36 0.14 13.68 1.61
N LYS A 37 0.51 14.78 2.29
CA LYS A 37 1.91 15.15 2.45
C LYS A 37 2.60 14.04 3.22
N GLY A 38 3.15 13.06 2.50
CA GLY A 38 4.08 12.10 3.06
C GLY A 38 5.18 12.84 3.84
N TYR A 39 5.70 12.20 4.87
CA TYR A 39 6.83 12.70 5.63
C TYR A 39 8.09 11.89 5.28
N GLY A 40 9.25 12.53 5.38
CA GLY A 40 10.54 11.88 5.17
C GLY A 40 11.04 11.94 3.73
N ASP A 41 12.18 11.29 3.50
CA ASP A 41 12.81 11.15 2.18
C ASP A 41 12.74 9.69 1.77
N TYR A 42 11.67 9.33 1.04
CA TYR A 42 11.48 7.96 0.58
C TYR A 42 12.64 7.47 -0.30
N THR A 43 13.33 8.37 -1.01
CA THR A 43 14.48 8.01 -1.87
C THR A 43 15.65 7.51 -1.03
N GLU A 44 15.91 8.15 0.11
CA GLU A 44 16.95 7.71 1.05
C GLU A 44 16.48 6.57 1.96
N GLU A 45 15.23 6.57 2.40
CA GLU A 45 14.66 5.53 3.24
C GLU A 45 14.60 4.19 2.52
N ARG A 46 14.17 4.15 1.25
CA ARG A 46 14.11 2.89 0.49
C ARG A 46 15.48 2.22 0.35
N LYS A 47 16.57 3.00 0.27
CA LYS A 47 17.95 2.46 0.21
C LYS A 47 18.31 1.74 1.50
N LYS A 48 17.86 2.26 2.66
CA LYS A 48 18.07 1.61 3.97
C LYS A 48 17.19 0.37 4.14
N ILE A 49 15.92 0.45 3.75
CA ILE A 49 14.95 -0.65 3.87
C ILE A 49 15.37 -1.84 3.01
N PHE A 50 15.71 -1.57 1.75
CA PHE A 50 16.00 -2.63 0.78
C PHE A 50 17.49 -2.91 0.60
N ALA A 51 18.39 -2.10 1.17
CA ALA A 51 19.84 -2.31 1.15
C ALA A 51 20.39 -2.68 -0.25
N GLU A 52 19.93 -1.95 -1.29
CA GLU A 52 20.29 -2.19 -2.70
C GLU A 52 19.89 -3.58 -3.26
N LYS A 53 18.98 -4.31 -2.59
CA LYS A 53 18.43 -5.57 -3.13
C LYS A 53 17.79 -5.33 -4.48
N SER A 54 18.11 -6.19 -5.45
CA SER A 54 17.41 -6.21 -6.72
C SER A 54 15.96 -6.67 -6.54
N LEU A 55 15.10 -6.30 -7.50
CA LEU A 55 13.71 -6.73 -7.51
C LEU A 55 13.58 -8.26 -7.51
N ASP A 56 14.49 -8.96 -8.20
CA ASP A 56 14.49 -10.43 -8.25
C ASP A 56 14.74 -11.06 -6.87
N VAL A 57 15.67 -10.49 -6.10
CA VAL A 57 15.96 -10.94 -4.72
C VAL A 57 14.74 -10.74 -3.84
N ILE A 58 14.13 -9.55 -3.89
CA ILE A 58 12.92 -9.24 -3.11
C ILE A 58 11.78 -10.19 -3.49
N THR A 59 11.58 -10.43 -4.78
CA THR A 59 10.52 -11.31 -5.29
C THR A 59 10.74 -12.76 -4.84
N LYS A 60 11.99 -13.22 -4.83
CA LYS A 60 12.34 -14.55 -4.32
C LYS A 60 12.06 -14.67 -2.82
N GLU A 61 12.46 -13.69 -2.02
CA GLU A 61 12.19 -13.66 -0.58
C GLU A 61 10.68 -13.72 -0.28
N ILE A 62 9.86 -12.97 -1.02
CA ILE A 62 8.39 -13.01 -0.88
C ILE A 62 7.85 -14.40 -1.19
N LYS A 63 8.33 -15.06 -2.26
CA LYS A 63 7.91 -16.43 -2.61
C LYS A 63 8.32 -17.43 -1.54
N ASP A 64 9.51 -17.28 -0.96
CA ASP A 64 10.01 -18.14 0.10
C ASP A 64 9.25 -17.97 1.42
N LEU A 65 8.82 -16.74 1.75
CA LEU A 65 7.97 -16.49 2.93
C LEU A 65 6.58 -17.10 2.75
N LYS A 66 5.99 -16.97 1.56
CA LYS A 66 4.70 -17.60 1.22
C LYS A 66 4.78 -19.12 1.29
N SER A 67 5.85 -19.74 0.77
CA SER A 67 6.01 -21.20 0.82
C SER A 67 6.19 -21.73 2.24
N LYS A 68 6.69 -20.89 3.17
CA LYS A 68 6.81 -21.19 4.60
C LYS A 68 5.56 -20.83 5.42
N GLY A 69 4.51 -20.28 4.80
CA GLY A 69 3.29 -19.84 5.49
C GLY A 69 3.51 -18.68 6.47
N MET A 70 4.55 -17.88 6.25
CA MET A 70 4.87 -16.72 7.11
C MET A 70 4.09 -15.46 6.71
N ILE A 71 3.58 -15.41 5.47
CA ILE A 71 2.69 -14.38 4.91
C ILE A 71 1.72 -15.01 3.91
#